data_AF-A0A1V9XLW0-F1
#
_entry.id   AF-A0A1V9XLW0-F1
#
_cell.length_a   1.000
_cell.length_b   1.000
_cell.length_c   1.000
_cell.angle_alpha   90.00
_cell.angle_beta   90.00
_cell.angle_gamma   90.00
#
_symmetry.space_group_name_H-M   'P 1'
#
loop_
_entity.id
_entity.type
_entity.pdbx_description
1 polymer ?
#
loop_
_entity_poly.entity_id
_entity_poly.type
_entity_poly.pdbx_seq_one_letter_code
_entity_poly.pdbx_strand_id
1 'polypeptide(L)'
;MDEAAIARKLTSIDLSQECVETLSLWVLHHKQHSDLIAHVWIKCLRKATVQNRLALLYLCNDVLQRCRKDKPQFLASFRDVLLDAGPLLTDPKTRKNVLRVFSIWKERKVYDDVFIKQLQEGPDTSGTSHSKKPVVTRSPSPPPPRTPSPPPAEPSPSEDEVIDFEPTRLVEQVKKVRKLQLDVGAKMGSLSATKLDISKSDVLAECKDRRHCEQFERDFDEGIRCLRGYVNALETSLSERRELAQLLHDGSRYYAHQLSDVQLVTEAYRSFASRVRGVNDGLGRFRIPTPPPLPDECPS
;
A
#
# COMPACT_ATOMS: atom_id res chain seq x y z
N MET A 1 -9.84 -7.16 11.17
CA MET A 1 -8.70 -6.73 11.99
C MET A 1 -9.24 -5.81 13.06
N ASP A 2 -8.99 -6.11 14.33
CA ASP A 2 -9.51 -5.37 15.48
C ASP A 2 -8.50 -4.34 15.99
N GLU A 3 -9.00 -3.23 16.52
CA GLU A 3 -8.19 -2.12 17.06
C GLU A 3 -7.20 -2.61 18.15
N ALA A 4 -7.62 -3.55 18.99
CA ALA A 4 -6.78 -4.10 20.06
C ALA A 4 -5.57 -4.90 19.55
N ALA A 5 -5.70 -5.65 18.45
CA ALA A 5 -4.57 -6.35 17.84
C ALA A 5 -3.57 -5.37 17.19
N ILE A 6 -4.06 -4.31 16.54
CA ILE A 6 -3.20 -3.26 15.97
C ILE A 6 -2.45 -2.56 17.10
N ALA A 7 -3.15 -2.13 18.14
CA ALA A 7 -2.54 -1.43 19.27
C ALA A 7 -1.47 -2.27 19.96
N ARG A 8 -1.71 -3.57 20.18
CA ARG A 8 -0.70 -4.47 20.77
C ARG A 8 0.58 -4.52 19.95
N LYS A 9 0.47 -4.67 18.62
CA LYS A 9 1.63 -4.71 17.71
C LYS A 9 2.36 -3.37 17.60
N LEU A 10 1.63 -2.25 17.56
CA LEU A 10 2.23 -0.92 17.52
C LEU A 10 2.91 -0.53 18.84
N THR A 11 2.44 -1.08 19.96
CA THR A 11 3.03 -0.81 21.28
C THR A 11 4.29 -1.64 21.54
N SER A 12 4.40 -2.82 20.92
CA SER A 12 5.58 -3.69 21.00
C SER A 12 6.71 -3.30 20.03
N ILE A 13 6.62 -2.15 19.37
CA ILE A 13 7.63 -1.70 18.41
C ILE A 13 8.91 -1.24 19.12
N ASP A 14 10.05 -1.51 18.49
CA ASP A 14 11.35 -1.00 18.92
C ASP A 14 12.09 -0.28 17.76
N LEU A 15 13.27 0.26 18.06
CA LEU A 15 14.08 1.03 17.09
C LEU A 15 14.89 0.16 16.12
N SER A 16 14.81 -1.18 16.22
CA SER A 16 15.52 -2.08 15.30
C SER A 16 14.87 -2.04 13.91
N GLN A 17 15.73 -2.08 12.90
CA GLN A 17 15.29 -2.06 11.50
C GLN A 17 14.43 -3.30 11.18
N GLU A 18 14.81 -4.48 11.70
CA GLU A 18 14.06 -5.73 11.50
C GLU A 18 12.62 -5.63 12.06
N CYS A 19 12.45 -5.08 13.26
CA CYS A 19 11.12 -4.89 13.87
C CYS A 19 10.27 -3.91 13.04
N VAL A 20 10.86 -2.78 12.63
CA VAL A 20 10.19 -1.76 11.81
C VAL A 20 9.77 -2.34 10.45
N GLU A 21 10.66 -3.04 9.74
CA GLU A 21 10.37 -3.62 8.42
C GLU A 21 9.32 -4.73 8.51
N THR A 22 9.47 -5.65 9.47
CA THR A 22 8.52 -6.75 9.66
C THR A 22 7.12 -6.22 9.96
N LEU A 23 7.02 -5.22 10.85
CA LEU A 23 5.74 -4.60 11.18
C LEU A 23 5.18 -3.78 10.03
N SER A 24 6.03 -3.11 9.24
CA SER A 24 5.65 -2.37 8.04
C SER A 24 5.03 -3.28 6.97
N LEU A 25 5.66 -4.43 6.68
CA LEU A 25 5.08 -5.43 5.77
C LEU A 25 3.71 -5.91 6.26
N TRP A 26 3.57 -6.14 7.58
CA TRP A 26 2.29 -6.51 8.17
C TRP A 26 1.23 -5.41 8.03
N VAL A 27 1.59 -4.15 8.24
CA VAL A 27 0.69 -3.00 8.01
C VAL A 27 0.28 -2.92 6.54
N LEU A 28 1.25 -3.03 5.61
CA LEU A 28 1.03 -2.97 4.17
C LEU A 28 0.17 -4.14 3.65
N HIS A 29 0.19 -5.28 4.31
CA HIS A 29 -0.69 -6.42 4.02
C HIS A 29 -2.16 -6.09 4.36
N HIS A 30 -2.40 -5.29 5.40
CA HIS A 30 -3.74 -4.94 5.88
C HIS A 30 -4.24 -3.58 5.35
N LYS A 31 -3.91 -3.25 4.08
CA LYS A 31 -4.24 -1.94 3.46
C LYS A 31 -5.72 -1.55 3.49
N GLN A 32 -6.63 -2.54 3.48
CA GLN A 32 -8.08 -2.32 3.59
C GLN A 32 -8.50 -1.69 4.92
N HIS A 33 -7.61 -1.71 5.92
CA HIS A 33 -7.82 -1.09 7.23
C HIS A 33 -6.91 0.13 7.43
N SER A 34 -6.47 0.79 6.35
CA SER A 34 -5.54 1.93 6.39
C SER A 34 -6.01 3.07 7.30
N ASP A 35 -7.29 3.43 7.26
CA ASP A 35 -7.87 4.46 8.14
C ASP A 35 -7.83 4.05 9.62
N LEU A 36 -8.23 2.80 9.91
CA LEU A 36 -8.18 2.26 11.28
C LEU A 36 -6.74 2.21 11.79
N ILE A 37 -5.80 1.76 10.95
CA ILE A 37 -4.38 1.67 11.31
C ILE A 37 -3.81 3.07 11.60
N ALA A 38 -4.09 4.07 10.75
CA ALA A 38 -3.66 5.45 10.97
C ALA A 38 -4.23 6.02 12.27
N HIS A 39 -5.50 5.75 12.56
CA HIS A 39 -6.17 6.20 13.78
C HIS A 39 -5.61 5.54 15.05
N VAL A 40 -5.32 4.23 15.01
CA VAL A 40 -4.69 3.53 16.14
C VAL A 40 -3.23 3.96 16.30
N TRP A 41 -2.53 4.22 15.20
CA TRP A 41 -1.15 4.71 15.22
C TRP A 41 -1.03 6.03 15.99
N ILE A 42 -1.89 7.02 15.74
CA ILE A 42 -1.85 8.28 16.50
C ILE A 42 -2.25 8.09 17.98
N LYS A 43 -3.19 7.17 18.29
CA LYS A 43 -3.52 6.81 19.68
C LYS A 43 -2.31 6.21 20.41
N CYS A 44 -1.56 5.31 19.75
CA CYS A 44 -0.33 4.74 20.27
C CYS A 44 0.75 5.82 20.44
N LEU A 45 0.92 6.71 19.46
CA LEU A 45 1.90 7.79 19.50
C LEU A 45 1.68 8.73 20.70
N ARG A 46 0.42 9.08 21.00
CA ARG A 46 0.05 9.91 22.16
C ARG A 46 0.47 9.28 23.49
N LYS A 47 0.39 7.94 23.60
CA LYS A 47 0.73 7.19 24.82
C LYS A 47 2.19 6.72 24.88
N ALA A 48 2.92 6.79 23.77
CA ALA A 48 4.26 6.26 23.63
C ALA A 48 5.32 7.14 24.30
N THR A 49 6.40 6.50 24.75
CA THR A 49 7.64 7.15 25.18
C THR A 49 8.35 7.83 24.01
N VAL A 50 9.30 8.72 24.28
CA VAL A 50 10.08 9.44 23.24
C VAL A 50 10.75 8.50 22.24
N GLN A 51 11.33 7.37 22.71
CA GLN A 51 11.95 6.38 21.83
C GLN A 51 10.91 5.64 20.97
N ASN A 52 9.79 5.22 21.56
CA ASN A 52 8.74 4.52 20.82
C ASN A 52 8.03 5.43 19.83
N ARG A 53 7.92 6.75 20.11
CA ARG A 53 7.42 7.73 19.14
C ARG A 53 8.31 7.81 17.90
N LEU A 54 9.63 7.76 18.08
CA LEU A 54 10.57 7.73 16.96
C LEU A 54 10.46 6.41 16.17
N ALA A 55 10.35 5.27 16.86
CA ALA A 55 10.13 3.97 16.20
C ALA A 55 8.82 3.95 15.39
N LEU A 56 7.73 4.47 15.96
CA LEU A 56 6.44 4.62 15.27
C LEU A 56 6.52 5.55 14.06
N LEU A 57 7.34 6.61 14.12
CA LEU A 57 7.60 7.47 12.97
C LEU A 57 8.40 6.74 11.88
N TYR A 58 9.38 5.91 12.25
CA TYR A 58 10.12 5.08 11.29
C TYR A 58 9.23 4.05 10.61
N LEU A 59 8.31 3.42 11.35
CA LEU A 59 7.27 2.57 10.77
C LEU A 59 6.42 3.35 9.77
N CYS A 60 5.91 4.52 10.15
CA CYS A 60 5.12 5.37 9.25
C CYS A 60 5.91 5.70 7.98
N ASN A 61 7.18 6.10 8.13
CA ASN A 61 8.06 6.39 7.00
C ASN A 61 8.24 5.19 6.05
N ASP A 62 8.53 4.00 6.57
CA ASP A 62 8.72 2.81 5.74
C ASP A 62 7.42 2.42 5.01
N VAL A 63 6.28 2.45 5.70
CA VAL A 63 4.95 2.22 5.11
C VAL A 63 4.67 3.22 3.97
N LEU A 64 4.87 4.53 4.23
CA LEU A 64 4.59 5.59 3.25
C LEU A 64 5.52 5.54 2.05
N GLN A 65 6.79 5.14 2.23
CA GLN A 65 7.72 4.99 1.11
C GLN A 65 7.41 3.76 0.26
N ARG A 66 7.02 2.64 0.87
CA ARG A 66 6.67 1.39 0.17
C ARG A 66 5.31 1.46 -0.51
N CYS A 67 4.36 2.26 -0.01
CA CYS A 67 3.01 2.34 -0.57
C CYS A 67 2.87 3.25 -1.80
N ARG A 68 3.93 3.99 -2.19
CA ARG A 68 3.87 5.06 -3.22
C ARG A 68 3.42 4.61 -4.61
N LYS A 69 3.77 3.39 -5.02
CA LYS A 69 3.45 2.88 -6.37
C LYS A 69 2.17 2.03 -6.40
N ASP A 70 1.86 1.32 -5.30
CA ASP A 70 0.80 0.30 -5.29
C ASP A 70 -0.44 0.64 -4.44
N LYS A 71 -0.35 1.60 -3.50
CA LYS A 71 -1.31 1.72 -2.39
C LYS A 71 -1.50 3.18 -1.90
N PRO A 72 -2.18 4.05 -2.67
CA PRO A 72 -2.35 5.47 -2.32
C PRO A 72 -3.24 5.73 -1.10
N GLN A 73 -4.04 4.76 -0.65
CA GLN A 73 -4.95 4.88 0.49
C GLN A 73 -4.21 5.27 1.78
N PHE A 74 -3.03 4.67 2.03
CA PHE A 74 -2.22 5.01 3.20
C PHE A 74 -1.72 6.47 3.19
N LEU A 75 -1.44 7.03 2.01
CA LEU A 75 -1.01 8.43 1.92
C LEU A 75 -2.12 9.38 2.40
N ALA A 76 -3.37 9.09 2.05
CA ALA A 76 -4.53 9.85 2.50
C ALA A 76 -4.78 9.66 4.01
N SER A 77 -4.90 8.41 4.47
CA SER A 77 -5.20 8.11 5.88
C SER A 77 -4.16 8.66 6.85
N PHE A 78 -2.86 8.58 6.51
CA PHE A 78 -1.80 9.13 7.36
C PHE A 78 -1.74 10.65 7.31
N ARG A 79 -2.12 11.29 6.19
CA ARG A 79 -2.11 12.76 6.08
C ARG A 79 -2.98 13.40 7.17
N ASP A 80 -4.16 12.83 7.42
CA ASP A 80 -5.13 13.35 8.39
C ASP A 80 -4.62 13.28 9.83
N VAL A 81 -3.84 12.24 10.18
CA VAL A 81 -3.31 12.05 11.53
C VAL A 81 -1.92 12.64 11.75
N LEU A 82 -1.19 12.98 10.69
CA LEU A 82 0.17 13.50 10.78
C LEU A 82 0.23 14.92 11.35
N LEU A 83 -0.78 15.75 11.06
CA LEU A 83 -0.88 17.10 11.67
C LEU A 83 -1.01 17.00 13.19
N ASP A 84 -1.80 16.05 13.68
CA ASP A 84 -1.93 15.73 15.11
C ASP A 84 -0.64 15.15 15.72
N ALA A 85 0.19 14.50 14.90
CA ALA A 85 1.44 13.87 15.32
C ALA A 85 2.58 14.88 15.49
N GLY A 86 2.57 15.98 14.72
CA GLY A 86 3.62 17.01 14.73
C GLY A 86 4.03 17.48 16.14
N PRO A 87 3.10 17.94 16.99
CA PRO A 87 3.39 18.37 18.36
C PRO A 87 4.04 17.29 19.23
N LEU A 88 3.69 16.01 19.00
CA LEU A 88 4.16 14.87 19.79
C LEU A 88 5.61 14.47 19.45
N LEU A 89 6.15 14.96 18.32
CA LEU A 89 7.46 14.65 17.74
C LEU A 89 8.45 15.83 17.85
N THR A 90 8.26 16.69 18.86
CA THR A 90 9.07 17.89 19.09
C THR A 90 10.22 17.68 20.08
N ASP A 91 10.36 16.48 20.65
CA ASP A 91 11.37 16.20 21.68
C ASP A 91 12.81 16.46 21.19
N PRO A 92 13.64 17.23 21.92
CA PRO A 92 14.99 17.59 21.49
C PRO A 92 15.89 16.39 21.18
N LYS A 93 15.71 15.26 21.88
CA LYS A 93 16.57 14.06 21.72
C LYS A 93 16.33 13.36 20.39
N THR A 94 15.13 13.44 19.84
CA THR A 94 14.75 12.75 18.58
C THR A 94 14.50 13.71 17.43
N ARG A 95 14.44 15.03 17.69
CA ARG A 95 14.14 16.08 16.72
C ARG A 95 14.96 16.00 15.43
N LYS A 96 16.27 15.77 15.52
CA LYS A 96 17.15 15.65 14.34
C LYS A 96 16.72 14.49 13.43
N ASN A 97 16.34 13.37 14.02
CA ASN A 97 15.88 12.19 13.29
C ASN A 97 14.50 12.41 12.68
N VAL A 98 13.59 13.04 13.42
CA VAL A 98 12.25 13.43 12.94
C VAL A 98 12.36 14.36 11.73
N LEU A 99 13.16 15.43 11.83
CA LEU A 99 13.37 16.38 10.73
C LEU A 99 13.99 15.70 9.51
N ARG A 100 14.91 14.76 9.70
CA ARG A 100 15.47 13.97 8.60
C ARG A 100 14.40 13.16 7.87
N VAL A 101 13.45 12.54 8.58
CA VAL A 101 12.32 11.83 7.96
C VAL A 101 11.47 12.79 7.11
N PHE A 102 11.13 13.96 7.65
CA PHE A 102 10.35 14.96 6.91
C PHE A 102 11.09 15.52 5.68
N SER A 103 12.41 15.75 5.78
CA SER A 103 13.23 16.13 4.63
C SER A 103 13.23 15.05 3.54
N ILE A 104 13.29 13.77 3.91
CA ILE A 104 13.19 12.66 2.95
C ILE A 104 11.81 12.67 2.26
N TRP A 105 10.73 12.94 2.99
CA TRP A 105 9.40 13.06 2.40
C TRP A 105 9.30 14.20 1.40
N LYS A 106 9.95 15.33 1.69
CA LYS A 106 10.05 16.48 0.77
C LYS A 106 10.85 16.14 -0.49
N GLU A 107 12.08 15.66 -0.33
CA GLU A 107 12.98 15.30 -1.44
C GLU A 107 12.33 14.29 -2.39
N ARG A 108 11.62 13.32 -1.81
CA ARG A 108 10.98 12.26 -2.56
C ARG A 108 9.59 12.65 -3.08
N LYS A 109 9.04 13.82 -2.76
CA LYS A 109 7.67 14.24 -3.08
C LYS A 109 6.61 13.24 -2.59
N VAL A 110 6.71 12.84 -1.32
CA VAL A 110 5.69 12.02 -0.63
C VAL A 110 4.47 12.88 -0.29
N TYR A 111 4.71 14.08 0.21
CA TYR A 111 3.71 15.13 0.42
C TYR A 111 4.20 16.46 -0.17
N ASP A 112 3.30 17.43 -0.31
CA ASP A 112 3.62 18.76 -0.80
C ASP A 112 4.44 19.59 0.21
N ASP A 113 5.21 20.53 -0.31
CA ASP A 113 6.12 21.37 0.48
C ASP A 113 5.40 22.18 1.57
N VAL A 114 4.14 22.56 1.34
CA VAL A 114 3.33 23.33 2.32
C VAL A 114 3.00 22.46 3.50
N PHE A 115 2.53 21.24 3.26
CA PHE A 115 2.23 20.26 4.29
C PHE A 115 3.47 19.87 5.09
N ILE A 116 4.61 19.64 4.43
CA ILE A 116 5.86 19.30 5.14
C ILE A 116 6.32 20.44 6.05
N LYS A 117 6.20 21.70 5.62
CA LYS A 117 6.52 22.86 6.48
C LYS A 117 5.62 22.91 7.72
N GLN A 118 4.31 22.70 7.55
CA GLN A 118 3.37 22.66 8.68
C GLN A 118 3.74 21.59 9.72
N LEU A 119 4.21 20.42 9.27
CA LEU A 119 4.69 19.36 10.17
C LEU A 119 6.00 19.70 10.90
N GLN A 120 6.87 20.50 10.28
CA GLN A 120 8.15 20.89 10.86
C GLN A 120 7.99 22.01 11.90
N GLU A 121 7.12 22.97 11.63
CA GLU A 121 6.94 24.18 12.45
C GLU A 121 6.01 23.94 13.65
N GLY A 122 5.14 22.92 13.61
CA GLY A 122 4.15 22.69 14.67
C GLY A 122 3.01 23.72 14.62
N PRO A 123 1.87 23.47 15.29
CA PRO A 123 0.73 24.38 15.23
C PRO A 123 0.99 25.61 16.10
N ASP A 124 1.61 26.64 15.53
CA ASP A 124 1.51 27.99 16.08
C ASP A 124 0.14 28.57 15.75
N THR A 125 -0.63 28.85 16.79
CA THR A 125 -1.79 29.74 16.76
C THR A 125 -1.39 31.12 16.25
N SER A 126 -1.65 31.42 14.99
CA SER A 126 -1.97 32.78 14.56
C SER A 126 -3.00 32.72 13.42
N GLY A 127 -4.15 33.32 13.68
CA GLY A 127 -5.27 33.33 12.76
C GLY A 127 -5.13 34.37 11.65
N THR A 128 -6.21 34.39 10.86
CA THR A 128 -6.71 35.48 10.01
C THR A 128 -6.44 35.36 8.51
N SER A 129 -7.56 35.18 7.81
CA SER A 129 -7.83 35.45 6.41
C SER A 129 -7.08 36.64 5.82
N HIS A 130 -6.60 36.54 4.58
CA HIS A 130 -7.15 37.27 3.42
C HIS A 130 -6.33 37.03 2.15
N SER A 131 -7.08 36.98 1.05
CA SER A 131 -6.71 37.13 -0.35
C SER A 131 -5.46 37.97 -0.63
N LYS A 132 -4.67 37.57 -1.65
CA LYS A 132 -4.31 38.39 -2.83
C LYS A 132 -3.35 37.66 -3.78
N LYS A 133 -3.72 37.57 -5.05
CA LYS A 133 -2.78 37.66 -6.19
C LYS A 133 -2.14 39.06 -6.13
N PRO A 134 -0.85 39.25 -6.51
CA PRO A 134 -0.53 39.76 -7.86
C PRO A 134 0.86 39.28 -8.40
N VAL A 135 1.04 39.00 -9.70
CA VAL A 135 1.54 39.86 -10.81
C VAL A 135 3.00 39.59 -11.19
N VAL A 136 3.14 39.08 -12.42
CA VAL A 136 4.08 39.46 -13.51
C VAL A 136 5.48 39.96 -13.15
N THR A 137 6.49 39.20 -13.59
CA THR A 137 7.74 39.76 -14.13
C THR A 137 8.09 39.08 -15.46
N ARG A 138 8.18 39.92 -16.49
CA ARG A 138 8.68 39.64 -17.86
C ARG A 138 10.20 39.46 -17.80
N SER A 139 10.82 38.47 -18.44
CA SER A 139 11.40 38.47 -19.80
C SER A 139 12.69 37.61 -19.75
N PRO A 140 13.37 37.22 -20.86
CA PRO A 140 12.98 37.17 -22.27
C PRO A 140 13.15 35.75 -22.89
N SER A 141 12.58 35.54 -24.08
CA SER A 141 12.71 34.33 -24.89
C SER A 141 14.11 34.13 -25.51
N PRO A 142 14.53 32.87 -25.72
CA PRO A 142 15.36 32.45 -26.86
C PRO A 142 14.63 31.40 -27.76
N PRO A 143 15.16 31.06 -28.96
CA PRO A 143 14.42 30.80 -30.21
C PRO A 143 13.90 29.34 -30.37
N PRO A 144 13.13 28.98 -31.43
CA PRO A 144 12.24 27.82 -31.39
C PRO A 144 13.01 26.49 -31.46
N PRO A 145 12.57 25.43 -30.75
CA PRO A 145 13.17 24.11 -30.93
C PRO A 145 12.78 23.55 -32.29
N ARG A 146 13.80 23.13 -33.04
CA ARG A 146 13.69 22.22 -34.17
C ARG A 146 12.95 20.95 -33.72
N THR A 147 12.14 20.42 -34.60
CA THR A 147 11.55 19.07 -34.56
C THR A 147 12.51 18.06 -33.93
N PRO A 148 12.14 17.38 -32.82
CA PRO A 148 12.87 16.20 -32.40
C PRO A 148 12.47 15.04 -33.31
N SER A 149 13.47 14.48 -33.99
CA SER A 149 13.46 13.15 -34.59
C SER A 149 13.00 12.10 -33.56
N PRO A 150 12.38 10.99 -33.99
CA PRO A 150 11.93 9.94 -33.07
C PRO A 150 13.14 9.37 -32.30
N PRO A 151 13.00 9.07 -31.00
CA PRO A 151 14.05 8.42 -30.24
C PRO A 151 14.33 7.00 -30.80
N PRO A 152 15.56 6.48 -30.66
CA PRO A 152 15.93 5.13 -31.07
C PRO A 152 15.02 4.10 -30.38
N ALA A 153 14.61 3.08 -31.12
CA ALA A 153 13.89 1.94 -30.58
C ALA A 153 14.66 1.34 -29.39
N GLU A 154 14.10 1.51 -28.19
CA GLU A 154 14.41 0.63 -27.07
C GLU A 154 13.89 -0.77 -27.40
N PRO A 155 14.60 -1.82 -26.96
CA PRO A 155 14.38 -3.18 -27.43
C PRO A 155 12.93 -3.59 -27.17
N SER A 156 12.28 -4.01 -28.25
CA SER A 156 11.02 -4.75 -28.22
C SER A 156 11.11 -5.79 -27.09
N PRO A 157 10.18 -5.79 -26.11
CA PRO A 157 10.08 -6.91 -25.19
C PRO A 157 9.89 -8.15 -26.06
N SER A 158 10.77 -9.12 -25.88
CA SER A 158 10.69 -10.43 -26.50
C SER A 158 9.25 -10.93 -26.47
N GLU A 159 8.68 -11.09 -27.66
CA GLU A 159 7.49 -11.89 -27.90
C GLU A 159 7.72 -13.30 -27.30
N ASP A 160 6.63 -13.94 -26.86
CA ASP A 160 6.52 -15.35 -26.45
C ASP A 160 6.70 -15.75 -24.97
N GLU A 161 5.98 -15.08 -24.08
CA GLU A 161 5.25 -15.84 -23.06
C GLU A 161 3.80 -15.36 -23.02
N VAL A 162 2.92 -16.06 -23.74
CA VAL A 162 1.48 -15.95 -23.51
C VAL A 162 1.23 -16.44 -22.09
N ILE A 163 1.05 -15.49 -21.17
CA ILE A 163 0.74 -15.81 -19.78
C ILE A 163 -0.72 -16.29 -19.75
N ASP A 164 -0.90 -17.61 -19.71
CA ASP A 164 -2.20 -18.23 -19.49
C ASP A 164 -2.62 -18.04 -18.03
N PHE A 165 -3.16 -16.86 -17.74
CA PHE A 165 -3.60 -16.46 -16.41
C PHE A 165 -5.12 -16.58 -16.30
N GLU A 166 -5.56 -17.42 -15.35
CA GLU A 166 -6.98 -17.62 -15.06
C GLU A 166 -7.40 -16.89 -13.76
N PRO A 167 -8.19 -15.80 -13.83
CA PRO A 167 -8.58 -15.03 -12.65
C PRO A 167 -9.39 -15.85 -11.62
N THR A 168 -10.20 -16.79 -12.09
CA THR A 168 -11.00 -17.74 -11.29
C THR A 168 -10.11 -18.63 -10.44
N ARG A 169 -9.03 -19.20 -11.01
CA ARG A 169 -8.04 -19.99 -10.27
C ARG A 169 -7.38 -19.18 -9.16
N LEU A 170 -7.03 -17.92 -9.41
CA LEU A 170 -6.50 -17.03 -8.36
C LEU A 170 -7.51 -16.85 -7.22
N VAL A 171 -8.79 -16.60 -7.53
CA VAL A 171 -9.85 -16.44 -6.53
C VAL A 171 -10.04 -17.71 -5.71
N GLU A 172 -10.04 -18.88 -6.34
CA GLU A 172 -10.12 -20.17 -5.64
C GLU A 172 -8.92 -20.42 -4.75
N GLN A 173 -7.70 -20.12 -5.23
CA GLN A 173 -6.49 -20.28 -4.45
C GLN A 173 -6.46 -19.35 -3.22
N VAL A 174 -6.93 -18.11 -3.35
CA VAL A 174 -7.09 -17.19 -2.22
C VAL A 174 -8.07 -17.74 -1.18
N LYS A 175 -9.20 -18.31 -1.61
CA LYS A 175 -10.17 -18.96 -0.71
C LYS A 175 -9.55 -20.17 -0.01
N LYS A 176 -8.80 -21.01 -0.74
CA LYS A 176 -8.11 -22.19 -0.22
C LYS A 176 -7.08 -21.82 0.85
N VAL A 177 -6.22 -20.83 0.57
CA VAL A 177 -5.23 -20.33 1.54
C VAL A 177 -5.90 -19.76 2.79
N ARG A 178 -7.02 -19.04 2.65
CA ARG A 178 -7.79 -18.56 3.82
C ARG A 178 -8.33 -19.72 4.66
N LYS A 179 -8.86 -20.78 4.05
CA LYS A 179 -9.35 -21.97 4.76
C LYS A 179 -8.22 -22.66 5.53
N LEU A 180 -7.06 -22.83 4.89
CA LEU A 180 -5.87 -23.44 5.54
C LEU A 180 -5.34 -22.57 6.68
N GLN A 181 -5.42 -21.24 6.58
CA GLN A 181 -5.04 -20.36 7.68
C GLN A 181 -5.91 -20.59 8.93
N LEU A 182 -7.21 -20.83 8.76
CA LEU A 182 -8.10 -21.18 9.87
C LEU A 182 -7.77 -22.56 10.45
N ASP A 183 -7.49 -23.56 9.60
CA ASP A 183 -7.11 -24.91 10.04
C ASP A 183 -5.79 -24.90 10.84
N VAL A 184 -4.75 -24.20 10.35
CA VAL A 184 -3.49 -24.01 11.07
C VAL A 184 -3.74 -23.38 12.45
N GLY A 185 -4.62 -22.38 12.53
CA GLY A 185 -5.01 -21.76 13.81
C GLY A 185 -5.72 -22.75 14.75
N ALA A 186 -6.63 -23.58 14.22
CA ALA A 186 -7.31 -24.61 14.99
C ALA A 186 -6.33 -25.67 15.52
N LYS A 187 -5.38 -26.13 14.69
CA LYS A 187 -4.34 -27.09 15.08
C LYS A 187 -3.38 -26.50 16.12
N MET A 188 -3.00 -25.23 16.00
CA MET A 188 -2.23 -24.51 17.01
C MET A 188 -2.99 -24.45 18.34
N GLY A 189 -4.30 -24.15 18.29
CA GLY A 189 -5.17 -24.17 19.46
C GLY A 189 -5.20 -25.53 20.14
N SER A 190 -5.39 -26.62 19.39
CA SER A 190 -5.35 -27.98 19.92
C SER A 190 -3.98 -28.32 20.55
N LEU A 191 -2.88 -27.94 19.91
CA LEU A 191 -1.53 -28.13 20.44
C LEU A 191 -1.31 -27.33 21.74
N SER A 192 -1.79 -26.08 21.81
CA SER A 192 -1.67 -25.28 23.03
C SER A 192 -2.51 -25.78 24.20
N ALA A 193 -3.53 -26.59 23.92
CA ALA A 193 -4.41 -27.18 24.92
C ALA A 193 -3.87 -28.51 25.48
N THR A 194 -2.77 -29.04 24.97
CA THR A 194 -2.15 -30.26 25.50
C THR A 194 -1.62 -29.99 26.91
N LYS A 195 -1.81 -30.94 27.82
CA LYS A 195 -1.42 -30.80 29.23
C LYS A 195 0.10 -30.79 29.43
N LEU A 196 0.83 -31.40 28.50
CA LEU A 196 2.27 -31.52 28.54
C LEU A 196 2.91 -30.63 27.48
N ASP A 197 3.97 -29.95 27.90
CA ASP A 197 4.88 -29.28 26.99
C ASP A 197 5.95 -30.28 26.54
N ILE A 198 5.63 -31.02 25.47
CA ILE A 198 6.51 -32.06 24.91
C ILE A 198 7.80 -31.51 24.29
N SER A 199 8.00 -30.18 24.26
CA SER A 199 9.25 -29.57 23.81
C SER A 199 10.35 -29.60 24.86
N LYS A 200 10.00 -29.86 26.13
CA LYS A 200 10.94 -29.90 27.25
C LYS A 200 11.34 -31.33 27.58
N SER A 201 12.61 -31.55 27.90
CA SER A 201 13.09 -32.86 28.34
C SER A 201 12.67 -33.18 29.78
N ASP A 202 12.43 -32.16 30.61
CA ASP A 202 12.21 -32.30 32.05
C ASP A 202 10.90 -33.02 32.40
N VAL A 203 9.91 -33.00 31.49
CA VAL A 203 8.64 -33.72 31.66
C VAL A 203 8.84 -35.23 31.76
N LEU A 204 9.93 -35.79 31.24
CA LEU A 204 10.24 -37.22 31.36
C LEU A 204 10.57 -37.64 32.81
N ALA A 205 10.89 -36.70 33.69
CA ALA A 205 11.23 -36.97 35.09
C ALA A 205 10.00 -36.99 36.04
N GLU A 206 8.79 -36.70 35.55
CA GLU A 206 7.60 -36.49 36.42
C GLU A 206 6.90 -37.80 36.86
N CYS A 207 7.37 -38.97 36.43
CA CYS A 207 6.78 -40.27 36.80
C CYS A 207 7.01 -40.62 38.27
N LYS A 208 5.91 -40.74 39.05
CA LYS A 208 5.95 -41.03 40.50
C LYS A 208 5.41 -42.42 40.84
N ASP A 209 4.39 -42.86 40.12
CA ASP A 209 3.78 -44.18 40.28
C ASP A 209 3.24 -44.71 38.94
N ARG A 210 2.85 -45.98 38.91
CA ARG A 210 2.38 -46.66 37.70
C ARG A 210 1.16 -45.99 37.05
N ARG A 211 0.19 -45.51 37.84
CA ARG A 211 -1.01 -44.85 37.29
C ARG A 211 -0.66 -43.49 36.71
N HIS A 212 0.25 -42.76 37.35
CA HIS A 212 0.77 -41.50 36.83
C HIS A 212 1.50 -41.71 35.50
N CYS A 213 2.32 -42.76 35.39
CA CYS A 213 3.02 -43.09 34.15
C CYS A 213 2.08 -43.47 33.00
N GLU A 214 1.03 -44.27 33.27
CA GLU A 214 0.02 -44.62 32.25
C GLU A 214 -0.75 -43.38 31.76
N GLN A 215 -1.01 -42.39 32.62
CA GLN A 215 -1.66 -41.13 32.22
C GLN A 215 -0.69 -40.20 31.48
N PHE A 216 0.56 -40.12 31.94
CA PHE A 216 1.62 -39.37 31.27
C PHE A 216 1.83 -39.84 29.84
N GLU A 217 1.91 -41.15 29.62
CA GLU A 217 2.06 -41.75 28.28
C GLU A 217 0.93 -41.31 27.34
N ARG A 218 -0.33 -41.35 27.80
CA ARG A 218 -1.48 -40.87 27.02
C ARG A 218 -1.41 -39.38 26.69
N ASP A 219 -1.07 -38.56 27.68
CA ASP A 219 -0.96 -37.11 27.48
C ASP A 219 0.23 -36.77 26.56
N PHE A 220 1.30 -37.56 26.58
CA PHE A 220 2.47 -37.42 25.72
C PHE A 220 2.18 -37.82 24.28
N ASP A 221 1.51 -38.95 24.06
CA ASP A 221 1.06 -39.41 22.75
C ASP A 221 0.09 -38.43 22.10
N GLU A 222 -0.83 -37.87 22.89
CA GLU A 222 -1.74 -36.82 22.45
C GLU A 222 -0.98 -35.54 22.06
N GLY A 223 0.05 -35.18 22.82
CA GLY A 223 0.99 -34.12 22.48
C GLY A 223 1.64 -34.35 21.12
N ILE A 224 2.23 -35.53 20.90
CA ILE A 224 2.87 -35.92 19.63
C ILE A 224 1.87 -35.85 18.48
N ARG A 225 0.67 -36.37 18.66
CA ARG A 225 -0.39 -36.38 17.66
C ARG A 225 -0.78 -34.95 17.25
N CYS A 226 -0.97 -34.07 18.22
CA CYS A 226 -1.26 -32.65 17.99
C CYS A 226 -0.10 -31.93 17.29
N LEU A 227 1.15 -32.16 17.71
CA LEU A 227 2.33 -31.53 17.12
C LEU A 227 2.48 -31.94 15.65
N ARG A 228 2.38 -33.24 15.37
CA ARG A 228 2.44 -33.78 14.00
C ARG A 228 1.35 -33.21 13.11
N GLY A 229 0.13 -33.10 13.64
CA GLY A 229 -1.00 -32.49 12.93
C GLY A 229 -0.76 -31.01 12.62
N TYR A 230 -0.18 -30.26 13.56
CA TYR A 230 0.15 -28.85 13.37
C TYR A 230 1.28 -28.64 12.35
N VAL A 231 2.34 -29.44 12.40
CA VAL A 231 3.44 -29.39 11.43
C VAL A 231 2.94 -29.70 10.01
N ASN A 232 2.13 -30.75 9.83
CA ASN A 232 1.56 -31.08 8.52
C ASN A 232 0.67 -29.94 7.97
N ALA A 233 -0.16 -29.34 8.84
CA ALA A 233 -0.98 -28.19 8.45
C ALA A 233 -0.13 -26.98 8.03
N LEU A 234 0.99 -26.72 8.73
CA LEU A 234 1.95 -25.68 8.36
C LEU A 234 2.61 -25.95 7.00
N GLU A 235 3.11 -27.17 6.78
CA GLU A 235 3.74 -27.57 5.52
C GLU A 235 2.77 -27.43 4.34
N THR A 236 1.54 -27.92 4.51
CA THR A 236 0.47 -27.76 3.51
C THR A 236 0.16 -26.29 3.26
N SER A 237 -0.02 -25.48 4.32
CA SER A 237 -0.30 -24.05 4.16
C SER A 237 0.84 -23.30 3.46
N LEU A 238 2.08 -23.70 3.71
CA LEU A 238 3.26 -23.09 3.12
C LEU A 238 3.36 -23.41 1.62
N SER A 239 3.10 -24.67 1.22
CA SER A 239 3.03 -25.08 -0.19
C SER A 239 2.00 -24.25 -0.96
N GLU A 240 0.79 -24.13 -0.42
CA GLU A 240 -0.33 -23.44 -1.07
C GLU A 240 -0.12 -21.91 -1.16
N ARG A 241 0.59 -21.32 -0.19
CA ARG A 241 1.01 -19.91 -0.25
C ARG A 241 2.07 -19.66 -1.32
N ARG A 242 2.97 -20.62 -1.58
CA ARG A 242 3.94 -20.51 -2.69
C ARG A 242 3.22 -20.53 -4.04
N GLU A 243 2.24 -21.42 -4.22
CA GLU A 243 1.41 -21.42 -5.44
C GLU A 243 0.62 -20.11 -5.59
N LEU A 244 0.03 -19.59 -4.51
CA LEU A 244 -0.65 -18.29 -4.56
C LEU A 244 0.30 -17.14 -4.93
N ALA A 245 1.53 -17.15 -4.41
CA ALA A 245 2.54 -16.15 -4.76
C ALA A 245 2.89 -16.20 -6.25
N GLN A 246 2.99 -17.40 -6.84
CA GLN A 246 3.19 -17.58 -8.27
C GLN A 246 2.01 -17.03 -9.08
N LEU A 247 0.77 -17.41 -8.74
CA LEU A 247 -0.43 -16.91 -9.43
C LEU A 247 -0.56 -15.38 -9.36
N LEU A 248 -0.19 -14.76 -8.24
CA LEU A 248 -0.18 -13.30 -8.10
C LEU A 248 0.90 -12.66 -8.99
N HIS A 249 2.07 -13.28 -9.10
CA HIS A 249 3.14 -12.83 -9.98
C HIS A 249 2.70 -12.90 -11.45
N ASP A 250 2.14 -14.03 -11.87
CA ASP A 250 1.66 -14.27 -13.23
C ASP A 250 0.52 -13.31 -13.57
N GLY A 251 -0.45 -13.15 -12.67
CA GLY A 251 -1.55 -12.20 -12.82
C GLY A 251 -1.08 -10.74 -12.92
N SER A 252 -0.05 -10.36 -12.16
CA SER A 252 0.54 -9.02 -12.26
C SER A 252 1.14 -8.76 -13.63
N ARG A 253 1.85 -9.73 -14.20
CA ARG A 253 2.43 -9.61 -15.56
C ARG A 253 1.33 -9.61 -16.62
N TYR A 254 0.34 -10.50 -16.49
CA TYR A 254 -0.81 -10.57 -17.40
C TYR A 254 -1.58 -9.24 -17.47
N TYR A 255 -1.97 -8.67 -16.33
CA TYR A 255 -2.71 -7.41 -16.31
C TYR A 255 -1.85 -6.20 -16.71
N ALA A 256 -0.53 -6.23 -16.47
CA ALA A 256 0.37 -5.21 -16.99
C ALA A 256 0.42 -5.21 -18.52
N HIS A 257 0.47 -6.40 -19.14
CA HIS A 257 0.40 -6.56 -20.60
C HIS A 257 -0.94 -6.06 -21.15
N GLN A 258 -2.06 -6.54 -20.59
CA GLN A 258 -3.40 -6.12 -21.01
C GLN A 258 -3.60 -4.61 -20.90
N LEU A 259 -3.08 -3.97 -19.85
CA LEU A 259 -3.15 -2.52 -19.68
C LEU A 259 -2.36 -1.79 -20.78
N SER A 260 -1.18 -2.29 -21.14
CA SER A 260 -0.37 -1.73 -22.24
C SER A 260 -1.13 -1.77 -23.57
N ASP A 261 -1.77 -2.91 -23.89
CA ASP A 261 -2.57 -3.06 -25.12
C ASP A 261 -3.75 -2.09 -25.14
N VAL A 262 -4.47 -1.97 -24.02
CA VAL A 262 -5.60 -1.03 -23.89
C VAL A 262 -5.13 0.42 -24.03
N GLN A 263 -3.96 0.77 -23.50
CA GLN A 263 -3.39 2.11 -23.64
C GLN A 263 -3.04 2.43 -25.09
N LEU A 264 -2.44 1.49 -25.82
CA LEU A 264 -2.14 1.62 -27.25
C LEU A 264 -3.42 1.91 -28.05
N VAL A 265 -4.46 1.10 -27.81
CA VAL A 265 -5.77 1.26 -28.46
C VAL A 265 -6.39 2.60 -28.10
N THR A 266 -6.38 2.99 -26.83
CA THR A 266 -6.94 4.27 -26.36
C THR A 266 -6.24 5.47 -27.01
N GLU A 267 -4.93 5.42 -27.17
CA GLU A 267 -4.17 6.47 -27.85
C GLU A 267 -4.52 6.55 -29.35
N ALA A 268 -4.68 5.41 -30.01
CA ALA A 268 -5.13 5.36 -31.40
C ALA A 268 -6.52 5.99 -31.57
N TYR A 269 -7.48 5.67 -30.69
CA TYR A 269 -8.81 6.29 -30.70
C TYR A 269 -8.78 7.79 -30.38
N ARG A 270 -7.90 8.23 -29.46
CA ARG A 270 -7.72 9.65 -29.14
C ARG A 270 -7.20 10.42 -30.34
N SER A 271 -6.19 9.89 -31.03
CA SER A 271 -5.65 10.46 -32.26
C SER A 271 -6.70 10.52 -33.36
N PHE A 272 -7.45 9.42 -33.55
CA PHE A 272 -8.57 9.38 -34.50
C PHE A 272 -9.64 10.45 -34.19
N ALA A 273 -10.09 10.54 -32.93
CA ALA A 273 -11.06 11.55 -32.52
C ALA A 273 -10.55 12.99 -32.75
N SER A 274 -9.25 13.23 -32.56
CA SER A 274 -8.64 14.52 -32.87
C SER A 274 -8.68 14.83 -34.37
N ARG A 275 -8.41 13.83 -35.22
CA ARG A 275 -8.51 13.98 -36.68
C ARG A 275 -9.94 14.27 -37.12
N VAL A 276 -10.93 13.55 -36.58
CA VAL A 276 -12.35 13.76 -36.87
C VAL A 276 -12.79 15.18 -36.49
N ARG A 277 -12.41 15.68 -35.31
CA ARG A 277 -12.68 17.07 -34.90
C ARG A 277 -12.05 18.08 -35.86
N GLY A 278 -10.80 17.88 -36.26
CA GLY A 278 -10.13 18.74 -37.23
C GLY A 278 -10.85 18.81 -38.58
N VAL A 279 -11.38 17.69 -39.07
CA VAL A 279 -12.20 17.66 -40.30
C VAL A 279 -13.52 18.41 -40.10
N ASN A 280 -14.21 18.19 -38.98
CA ASN A 280 -15.46 18.89 -38.67
C ASN A 280 -15.28 20.43 -38.60
N ASP A 281 -14.22 20.89 -37.93
CA ASP A 281 -13.89 22.31 -37.86
C ASP A 281 -13.54 22.89 -39.24
N GLY A 282 -12.86 22.10 -40.07
CA GLY A 282 -12.59 22.43 -41.46
C GLY A 282 -13.87 22.61 -42.27
N LEU A 283 -14.80 21.66 -42.20
CA LEU A 283 -16.10 21.72 -42.88
C LEU A 283 -16.95 22.92 -42.43
N GLY A 284 -16.88 23.31 -41.15
CA GLY A 284 -17.55 24.50 -40.64
C GLY A 284 -17.11 25.79 -41.33
N ARG A 285 -15.86 25.87 -41.82
CA ARG A 285 -15.35 27.03 -42.58
C ARG A 285 -15.87 27.11 -44.01
N PHE A 286 -16.36 26.01 -44.56
CA PHE A 286 -16.93 25.93 -45.91
C PHE A 286 -18.46 25.97 -45.91
N ARG A 287 -19.12 26.21 -44.76
CA ARG A 287 -20.55 26.51 -44.75
C ARG A 287 -20.78 27.83 -45.49
N ILE A 288 -21.43 27.73 -46.64
CA ILE A 288 -21.89 28.87 -47.45
C ILE A 288 -22.81 29.71 -46.54
N PRO A 289 -22.58 31.03 -46.37
CA PRO A 289 -23.50 31.89 -45.67
C PRO A 289 -24.89 31.75 -46.28
N THR A 290 -25.92 31.63 -45.44
CA THR A 290 -27.31 31.64 -45.92
C THR A 290 -27.50 32.86 -46.82
N PRO A 291 -28.05 32.69 -48.04
CA PRO A 291 -28.22 33.81 -48.95
C PRO A 291 -29.06 34.90 -48.27
N PRO A 292 -28.74 36.19 -48.49
CA PRO A 292 -29.49 37.28 -47.88
C PRO A 292 -30.96 37.18 -48.28
N PRO A 293 -31.91 37.54 -47.38
CA PRO A 293 -33.32 37.52 -47.71
C PRO A 293 -33.56 38.42 -48.93
N LEU A 294 -34.35 37.92 -49.89
CA LEU A 294 -34.75 38.66 -51.08
C LEU A 294 -35.37 40.00 -50.65
N PRO A 295 -35.06 41.11 -51.32
CA PRO A 295 -35.65 42.40 -51.00
C PRO A 295 -37.17 42.30 -51.17
N ASP A 296 -37.90 42.71 -50.13
CA ASP A 296 -39.36 42.85 -50.17
C ASP A 296 -39.77 43.61 -51.43
N GLU A 297 -40.76 43.08 -52.12
CA GLU A 297 -41.32 43.70 -53.33
C GLU A 297 -41.61 45.18 -53.08
N CYS A 298 -41.13 46.04 -53.97
CA CYS A 298 -41.44 47.47 -53.91
C CYS A 298 -42.96 47.67 -53.98
N PRO A 299 -43.54 48.53 -53.12
CA PRO A 299 -44.97 48.78 -53.16
C PRO A 299 -45.29 49.69 -54.34
N SER A 300 -46.18 49.26 -55.23
CA SER A 300 -47.15 50.07 -55.98
C SER A 300 -48.15 49.17 -56.71
#